data_AF-A0A0A2M761-F1
#
_entry.id   AF-A0A0A2M761-F1
#
_cell.length_a   1.000
_cell.length_b   1.000
_cell.length_c   1.000
_cell.angle_alpha   90.00
_cell.angle_beta   90.00
_cell.angle_gamma   90.00
#
_symmetry.space_group_name_H-M   'P 1'
#
loop_
_entity.id
_entity.type
_entity.pdbx_description
1 polymer ?
#
loop_
_entity_poly.entity_id
_entity_poly.type
_entity_poly.pdbx_seq_one_letter_code
_entity_poly.pdbx_strand_id
1 'polypeptide(L)'
;MNTNTIITLLSIFLPLIGAAIGYLFKYSIEKKKEITNEITKERRILYQQYVNLVIDIFADSKIGKAKTTANLMKELYDFYKKYVLYASPSVIKAFSNYFQHIYKPNENADTKKTLEFMTKIMVEMRKDLGLKNDGLGGNGEMLMRALITDYDTIWK
;
A
#
# COMPACT_ATOMS: atom_id res chain seq x y z
N MET A 1 39.07 -36.43 -34.01
CA MET A 1 38.76 -36.40 -32.57
C MET A 1 37.87 -37.60 -32.28
N ASN A 2 38.17 -38.41 -31.26
CA ASN A 2 37.49 -39.69 -31.05
C ASN A 2 36.08 -39.44 -30.48
N THR A 3 35.07 -40.22 -30.84
CA THR A 3 33.67 -40.01 -30.40
C THR A 3 33.56 -39.98 -28.87
N ASN A 4 34.36 -40.81 -28.19
CA ASN A 4 34.42 -40.86 -26.73
C ASN A 4 34.97 -39.57 -26.11
N THR A 5 35.94 -38.90 -26.75
CA THR A 5 36.49 -37.63 -26.24
C THR A 5 35.46 -36.50 -26.36
N ILE A 6 34.62 -36.51 -27.40
CA ILE A 6 33.52 -35.54 -27.58
C ILE A 6 32.46 -35.74 -26.50
N ILE A 7 32.06 -37.00 -26.23
CA ILE A 7 31.06 -37.32 -25.21
C ILE A 7 31.56 -36.91 -23.81
N THR A 8 32.81 -37.23 -23.45
CA THR A 8 33.37 -36.85 -22.15
C THR A 8 33.41 -35.33 -21.95
N LEU A 9 33.78 -34.55 -22.98
CA LEU A 9 33.71 -33.09 -22.89
C LEU A 9 32.27 -32.61 -22.67
N LEU A 10 31.31 -33.11 -23.45
CA LEU A 10 29.90 -32.71 -23.31
C LEU A 10 29.35 -33.03 -21.91
N SER A 11 29.66 -34.21 -21.36
CA SER A 11 29.21 -34.61 -20.01
C SER A 11 29.74 -33.71 -18.89
N ILE A 12 30.88 -33.05 -19.08
CA ILE A 12 31.46 -32.10 -18.10
C ILE A 12 30.93 -30.69 -18.32
N PHE A 13 30.89 -30.23 -19.57
CA PHE A 13 30.50 -28.86 -19.88
C PHE A 13 28.99 -28.60 -19.75
N LEU A 14 28.15 -29.59 -20.06
CA LEU A 14 26.70 -29.41 -20.03
C LEU A 14 26.17 -29.12 -18.61
N PRO A 15 26.58 -29.86 -17.55
CA PRO A 15 26.21 -29.51 -16.18
C PRO A 15 26.76 -28.15 -15.72
N LEU A 16 27.97 -27.77 -16.13
CA LEU A 16 28.56 -26.48 -15.76
C LEU A 16 27.78 -25.31 -16.35
N ILE A 17 27.36 -25.41 -17.62
CA ILE A 17 26.51 -24.41 -18.28
C ILE A 17 25.14 -24.36 -17.58
N GLY A 18 24.55 -25.52 -17.28
CA GLY A 18 23.28 -25.60 -16.54
C GLY A 18 23.34 -24.94 -15.16
N ALA A 19 24.42 -25.19 -14.42
CA ALA A 19 24.66 -24.57 -13.11
C ALA A 19 24.86 -23.06 -13.21
N ALA A 20 25.62 -22.59 -14.22
CA ALA A 20 25.84 -21.16 -14.44
C ALA A 20 24.54 -20.43 -14.78
N ILE A 21 23.72 -20.97 -15.69
CA ILE A 21 22.42 -20.41 -16.05
C ILE A 21 21.48 -20.41 -14.82
N GLY A 22 21.40 -21.54 -14.11
CA GLY A 22 20.58 -21.66 -12.90
C GLY A 22 20.96 -20.64 -11.82
N TYR A 23 22.26 -20.40 -11.64
CA TYR A 23 22.76 -19.38 -10.73
C TYR A 23 22.34 -17.96 -11.14
N LEU A 24 22.47 -17.59 -12.42
CA LEU A 24 22.06 -16.27 -12.91
C LEU A 24 20.56 -16.01 -12.75
N PHE A 25 19.73 -17.03 -13.02
CA PHE A 25 18.29 -16.95 -12.77
C PHE A 25 17.97 -16.76 -11.28
N LYS A 26 18.59 -17.60 -10.42
CA LYS A 26 18.42 -17.50 -8.97
C LYS A 26 18.82 -16.13 -8.44
N TYR A 27 19.99 -15.62 -8.83
CA TYR A 27 20.49 -14.31 -8.43
C TYR A 27 19.53 -13.18 -8.83
N SER A 28 19.00 -13.23 -10.04
CA SER A 28 18.04 -12.22 -10.54
C SER A 28 16.73 -12.23 -9.75
N ILE A 29 16.22 -13.41 -9.40
CA ILE A 29 15.00 -13.57 -8.59
C ILE A 29 15.24 -13.07 -7.16
N GLU A 30 16.35 -13.47 -6.55
CA GLU A 30 16.72 -13.08 -5.19
C GLU A 30 16.88 -11.56 -5.07
N LYS A 31 17.59 -10.94 -6.01
CA LYS A 31 17.77 -9.48 -6.03
C LYS A 31 16.45 -8.73 -6.18
N LYS A 32 15.55 -9.19 -7.06
CA LYS A 32 14.20 -8.61 -7.18
C LYS A 32 13.39 -8.78 -5.90
N LYS A 33 13.47 -9.96 -5.27
CA LYS A 33 12.78 -10.25 -4.02
C LYS A 33 13.29 -9.36 -2.88
N GLU A 34 14.60 -9.17 -2.76
CA GLU A 34 15.21 -8.31 -1.76
C GLU A 34 14.72 -6.87 -1.88
N ILE A 35 14.82 -6.28 -3.08
CA ILE A 35 14.33 -4.91 -3.34
C ILE A 35 12.84 -4.79 -3.03
N THR A 36 12.04 -5.78 -3.46
CA THR A 36 10.59 -5.78 -3.21
C THR A 36 10.28 -5.88 -1.72
N ASN A 37 11.04 -6.67 -0.97
CA ASN A 37 10.88 -6.81 0.47
C ASN A 37 11.18 -5.50 1.20
N GLU A 38 12.29 -4.83 0.87
CA GLU A 38 12.65 -3.54 1.47
C GLU A 38 11.60 -2.46 1.16
N ILE A 39 11.16 -2.36 -0.10
CA ILE A 39 10.08 -1.44 -0.49
C ILE A 39 8.79 -1.76 0.27
N THR A 40 8.45 -3.05 0.43
CA THR A 40 7.24 -3.47 1.15
C THR A 40 7.32 -3.08 2.63
N LYS A 41 8.49 -3.13 3.26
CA LYS A 41 8.67 -2.65 4.65
C LYS A 41 8.39 -1.14 4.74
N GLU A 42 8.97 -0.34 3.85
CA GLU A 42 8.73 1.11 3.83
C GLU A 42 7.25 1.44 3.57
N ARG A 43 6.59 0.71 2.65
CA ARG A 43 5.15 0.83 2.40
C ARG A 43 4.30 0.54 3.63
N ARG A 44 4.63 -0.49 4.41
CA ARG A 44 3.90 -0.80 5.66
C ARG A 44 3.99 0.35 6.65
N ILE A 45 5.19 0.91 6.83
CA ILE A 45 5.41 2.06 7.71
C ILE A 45 4.61 3.27 7.21
N LEU A 46 4.69 3.57 5.91
CA LEU A 46 3.96 4.66 5.27
C LEU A 46 2.44 4.50 5.44
N TYR A 47 1.89 3.33 5.16
CA TYR A 47 0.44 3.10 5.23
C TYR A 47 -0.05 3.09 6.68
N GLN A 48 0.78 2.65 7.63
CA GLN A 48 0.51 2.82 9.05
C GLN A 48 0.43 4.31 9.44
N GLN A 49 1.32 5.16 8.91
CA GLN A 49 1.23 6.61 9.15
C GLN A 49 -0.10 7.20 8.66
N TYR A 50 -0.60 6.76 7.50
CA TYR A 50 -1.92 7.18 7.03
C TYR A 50 -3.05 6.72 7.97
N VAL A 51 -3.03 5.46 8.39
CA VAL A 51 -4.05 4.94 9.33
C VAL A 51 -4.01 5.70 10.66
N ASN A 52 -2.83 6.02 11.18
CA ASN A 52 -2.69 6.84 12.38
C ASN A 52 -3.31 8.23 12.20
N LEU A 53 -3.01 8.91 11.08
CA LEU A 53 -3.63 10.19 10.74
C LEU A 53 -5.16 10.11 10.73
N VAL A 54 -5.72 9.05 10.13
CA VAL A 54 -7.17 8.84 10.13
C VAL A 54 -7.68 8.63 11.55
N ILE A 55 -7.09 7.73 12.33
CA ILE A 55 -7.51 7.46 13.72
C ILE A 55 -7.47 8.73 14.55
N ASP A 56 -6.42 9.54 14.43
CA ASP A 56 -6.26 10.78 15.18
C ASP A 56 -7.38 11.79 14.86
N ILE A 57 -7.79 11.91 13.59
CA ILE A 57 -8.95 12.74 13.20
C ILE A 57 -10.23 12.29 13.92
N PHE A 58 -10.47 10.97 14.03
CA PHE A 58 -11.65 10.46 14.74
C PHE A 58 -11.50 10.52 16.27
N ALA A 59 -10.29 10.35 16.80
CA ALA A 59 -10.02 10.42 18.23
C ALA A 59 -10.21 11.84 18.76
N ASP A 60 -9.75 12.85 18.01
CA ASP A 60 -9.96 14.27 18.32
C ASP A 60 -11.45 14.61 18.44
N SER A 61 -12.29 14.01 17.60
CA SER A 61 -13.75 14.19 17.64
C SER A 61 -14.44 13.54 18.85
N LYS A 62 -13.81 12.58 19.53
CA LYS A 62 -14.43 11.75 20.58
C LYS A 62 -13.85 11.91 21.98
N ILE A 63 -12.54 12.13 22.11
CA ILE A 63 -11.82 11.97 23.39
C ILE A 63 -11.39 13.33 23.99
N GLY A 64 -11.58 14.44 23.29
CA GLY A 64 -11.29 15.79 23.80
C GLY A 64 -9.80 16.09 24.04
N LYS A 65 -8.90 15.13 23.76
CA LYS A 65 -7.45 15.34 23.65
C LYS A 65 -7.12 15.75 22.21
N ALA A 66 -7.49 16.96 21.84
CA ALA A 66 -7.27 17.47 20.50
C ALA A 66 -5.77 17.55 20.18
N LYS A 67 -5.30 16.78 19.20
CA LYS A 67 -4.05 17.05 18.51
C LYS A 67 -4.22 18.42 17.82
N THR A 68 -3.25 19.31 18.00
CA THR A 68 -3.30 20.64 17.38
C THR A 68 -3.32 20.47 15.85
N THR A 69 -4.13 21.24 15.13
CA THR A 69 -4.22 21.20 13.66
C THR A 69 -2.85 21.31 12.99
N ALA A 70 -1.93 22.08 13.58
CA ALA A 70 -0.54 22.19 13.11
C ALA A 70 0.23 20.85 13.14
N ASN A 71 0.00 20.01 14.14
CA ASN A 71 0.65 18.70 14.27
C ASN A 71 0.12 17.72 13.21
N LEU A 72 -1.19 17.69 12.98
CA LEU A 72 -1.80 16.87 11.91
C LEU A 72 -1.27 17.27 10.52
N MET A 73 -1.14 18.57 10.27
CA MET A 73 -0.57 19.06 9.00
C MET A 73 0.90 18.66 8.84
N LYS A 74 1.70 18.74 9.90
CA LYS A 74 3.09 18.28 9.88
C LYS A 74 3.18 16.79 9.54
N GLU A 75 2.37 15.96 10.20
CA GLU A 75 2.33 14.52 9.96
C GLU A 75 1.85 14.18 8.54
N LEU A 76 0.89 14.93 8.01
CA LEU A 76 0.45 14.80 6.62
C LEU A 76 1.58 15.13 5.64
N TYR A 77 2.35 16.19 5.87
CA TYR A 77 3.50 16.52 5.02
C TYR A 77 4.61 15.48 5.12
N ASP A 78 4.88 14.96 6.32
CA ASP A 78 5.86 13.88 6.51
C ASP A 78 5.43 12.58 5.84
N PHE A 79 4.13 12.25 5.88
CA PHE A 79 3.54 11.18 5.08
C PHE A 79 3.75 11.45 3.58
N TYR A 80 3.44 12.66 3.10
CA TYR A 80 3.52 13.01 1.67
C TYR A 80 4.94 12.84 1.09
N LYS A 81 5.99 13.19 1.86
CA LYS A 81 7.40 13.00 1.47
C LYS A 81 7.72 11.56 1.09
N LYS A 82 7.22 10.59 1.87
CA LYS A 82 7.44 9.16 1.63
C LYS A 82 6.43 8.57 0.64
N TYR A 83 5.21 9.09 0.65
CA TYR A 83 4.11 8.66 -0.21
C TYR A 83 4.47 8.77 -1.70
N VAL A 84 5.07 9.88 -2.13
CA VAL A 84 5.44 10.06 -3.56
C VAL A 84 6.47 9.03 -4.02
N LEU A 85 7.30 8.50 -3.11
CA LEU A 85 8.37 7.56 -3.45
C LEU A 85 7.91 6.10 -3.39
N TYR A 86 7.14 5.74 -2.36
CA TYR A 86 6.87 4.34 -2.04
C TYR A 86 5.44 3.87 -2.35
N ALA A 87 4.47 4.79 -2.43
CA ALA A 87 3.09 4.41 -2.68
C ALA A 87 2.89 3.87 -4.10
N SER A 88 1.97 2.94 -4.25
CA SER A 88 1.62 2.43 -5.58
C SER A 88 0.79 3.45 -6.38
N PRO A 89 0.77 3.35 -7.72
CA PRO A 89 -0.05 4.23 -8.54
C PRO A 89 -1.55 4.21 -8.18
N SER A 90 -2.07 3.06 -7.71
CA SER A 90 -3.48 2.96 -7.32
C SER A 90 -3.78 3.67 -6.01
N VAL A 91 -2.87 3.56 -5.02
CA VAL A 91 -2.93 4.34 -3.78
C VAL A 91 -2.81 5.83 -4.09
N ILE A 92 -1.90 6.19 -5.01
CA ILE A 92 -1.71 7.58 -5.39
C ILE A 92 -2.99 8.17 -5.99
N LYS A 93 -3.60 7.44 -6.92
CA LYS A 93 -4.86 7.84 -7.54
C LYS A 93 -6.00 7.99 -6.50
N ALA A 94 -6.14 7.03 -5.58
CA ALA A 94 -7.17 7.09 -4.55
C ALA A 94 -6.99 8.31 -3.62
N PHE A 95 -5.75 8.56 -3.19
CA PHE A 95 -5.42 9.68 -2.32
C PHE A 95 -5.60 11.03 -3.04
N SER A 96 -5.16 11.16 -4.28
CA SER A 96 -5.41 12.35 -5.09
C SER A 96 -6.90 12.61 -5.27
N ASN A 97 -7.70 11.58 -5.55
CA ASN A 97 -9.16 11.73 -5.69
C ASN A 97 -9.82 12.25 -4.41
N TYR A 98 -9.38 11.77 -3.24
CA TYR A 98 -9.86 12.26 -1.96
C TYR A 98 -9.57 13.76 -1.77
N PHE A 99 -8.32 14.20 -2.00
CA PHE A 99 -8.00 15.62 -1.86
C PHE A 99 -8.71 16.50 -2.90
N GLN A 100 -8.86 16.01 -4.14
CA GLN A 100 -9.66 16.71 -5.16
C GLN A 100 -11.15 16.78 -4.78
N HIS A 101 -11.68 15.84 -4.00
CA HIS A 101 -13.02 15.92 -3.45
C HIS A 101 -13.13 16.99 -2.37
N ILE A 102 -12.16 17.07 -1.46
CA ILE A 102 -12.12 18.07 -0.38
C ILE A 102 -11.95 19.50 -0.91
N TYR A 103 -11.12 19.70 -1.94
CA TYR A 103 -10.87 21.03 -2.50
C TYR A 103 -12.05 21.60 -3.30
N LYS A 104 -13.02 20.77 -3.68
CA LYS A 104 -14.20 21.26 -4.39
C LYS A 104 -15.15 21.90 -3.38
N PRO A 105 -15.45 23.21 -3.52
CA PRO A 105 -16.49 23.83 -2.70
C PRO A 105 -17.82 23.18 -3.04
N ASN A 106 -18.36 22.42 -2.10
CA ASN A 106 -19.68 21.80 -2.20
C ASN A 106 -20.55 22.44 -1.13
N GLU A 107 -21.65 23.08 -1.54
CA GLU A 107 -22.62 23.71 -0.62
C GLU A 107 -23.26 22.70 0.34
N ASN A 108 -23.25 21.40 -0.02
CA ASN A 108 -23.61 20.28 0.84
C ASN A 108 -22.42 19.30 0.90
N ALA A 109 -21.59 19.43 1.94
CA ALA A 109 -20.50 18.49 2.17
C ALA A 109 -21.07 17.08 2.45
N ASP A 110 -20.93 16.18 1.47
CA ASP A 110 -21.36 14.79 1.61
C ASP A 110 -20.36 14.01 2.47
N THR A 111 -20.66 13.93 3.77
CA THR A 111 -19.85 13.22 4.76
C THR A 111 -19.69 11.74 4.40
N LYS A 112 -20.74 11.08 3.87
CA LYS A 112 -20.67 9.67 3.46
C LYS A 112 -19.63 9.49 2.36
N LYS A 113 -19.68 10.33 1.33
CA LYS A 113 -18.75 10.29 0.21
C LYS A 113 -17.31 10.59 0.64
N THR A 114 -17.11 11.51 1.59
CA THR A 114 -15.80 11.77 2.18
C THR A 114 -15.24 10.52 2.86
N LEU A 115 -16.06 9.80 3.63
CA LEU A 115 -15.68 8.55 4.29
C LEU A 115 -15.40 7.42 3.27
N GLU A 116 -16.16 7.34 2.19
CA GLU A 116 -15.92 6.40 1.10
C GLU A 116 -14.56 6.64 0.45
N PHE A 117 -14.16 7.89 0.23
CA PHE A 117 -12.82 8.20 -0.28
C PHE A 117 -11.72 7.82 0.71
N MET A 118 -11.90 8.08 2.02
CA MET A 118 -10.93 7.69 3.04
C MET A 118 -10.74 6.17 3.11
N THR A 119 -11.84 5.42 3.14
CA THR A 119 -11.81 3.95 3.15
C THR A 119 -11.23 3.39 1.85
N LYS A 120 -11.50 4.03 0.70
CA LYS A 120 -10.95 3.62 -0.58
C LYS A 120 -9.43 3.66 -0.61
N ILE A 121 -8.82 4.67 0.01
CA ILE A 121 -7.37 4.76 0.15
C ILE A 121 -6.84 3.55 0.93
N MET A 122 -7.46 3.19 2.05
CA MET A 122 -7.05 2.03 2.85
C MET A 122 -7.18 0.71 2.07
N VAL A 123 -8.23 0.56 1.27
CA VAL A 123 -8.42 -0.61 0.40
C VAL A 123 -7.29 -0.74 -0.62
N GLU A 124 -6.91 0.35 -1.29
CA GLU A 124 -5.81 0.34 -2.24
C GLU A 124 -4.46 0.07 -1.53
N MET A 125 -4.24 0.59 -0.33
CA MET A 125 -3.05 0.29 0.48
C MET A 125 -2.98 -1.19 0.85
N ARG A 126 -4.08 -1.78 1.30
CA ARG A 126 -4.18 -3.22 1.61
C ARG A 126 -3.89 -4.08 0.38
N LYS A 127 -4.47 -3.71 -0.77
CA LYS A 127 -4.25 -4.40 -2.04
C LYS A 127 -2.77 -4.34 -2.45
N ASP A 128 -2.14 -3.18 -2.30
CA ASP A 128 -0.72 -3.00 -2.60
C ASP A 128 0.20 -3.80 -1.66
N LEU A 129 -0.23 -4.07 -0.43
CA LEU A 129 0.46 -4.98 0.50
C LEU A 129 0.15 -6.47 0.24
N GLY A 130 -0.65 -6.80 -0.77
CA GLY A 130 -1.02 -8.18 -1.13
C GLY A 130 -2.18 -8.76 -0.30
N LEU A 131 -2.94 -7.93 0.42
CA LEU A 131 -4.10 -8.37 1.17
C LEU A 131 -5.35 -8.41 0.29
N LYS A 132 -6.24 -9.37 0.59
CA LYS A 132 -7.59 -9.43 0.02
C LYS A 132 -8.50 -8.41 0.72
N ASN A 133 -9.44 -7.88 -0.03
CA ASN A 133 -10.41 -6.88 0.43
C ASN A 133 -11.86 -7.41 0.33
N ASP A 134 -12.03 -8.72 0.20
CA ASP A 134 -13.33 -9.37 0.11
C ASP A 134 -14.11 -9.13 1.42
N GLY A 135 -15.38 -8.76 1.30
CA GLY A 135 -16.25 -8.51 2.44
C GLY A 135 -16.07 -7.15 3.13
N LEU A 136 -15.20 -6.26 2.64
CA LEU A 136 -14.99 -4.95 3.27
C LEU A 136 -15.98 -3.84 2.81
N GLY A 137 -16.88 -4.15 1.87
CA GLY A 137 -17.73 -3.18 1.20
C GLY A 137 -17.13 -2.68 -0.13
N GLY A 138 -17.89 -1.86 -0.88
CA GLY A 138 -17.51 -1.40 -2.22
C GLY A 138 -16.27 -0.50 -2.22
N ASN A 139 -16.13 0.34 -1.20
CA ASN A 139 -14.96 1.20 -1.00
C ASN A 139 -14.15 0.82 0.24
N GLY A 140 -14.58 -0.16 1.03
CA GLY A 140 -13.89 -0.57 2.25
C GLY A 140 -14.52 0.00 3.52
N GLU A 141 -15.79 0.36 3.45
CA GLU A 141 -16.61 0.94 4.51
C GLU A 141 -16.41 0.18 5.84
N MET A 142 -16.36 -1.15 5.79
CA MET A 142 -16.23 -2.01 6.97
C MET A 142 -14.94 -1.75 7.78
N LEU A 143 -13.88 -1.22 7.16
CA LEU A 143 -12.62 -0.88 7.84
C LEU A 143 -12.81 0.19 8.92
N MET A 144 -13.84 1.03 8.79
CA MET A 144 -14.12 2.11 9.74
C MET A 144 -15.32 1.83 10.64
N ARG A 145 -15.96 0.66 10.51
CA ARG A 145 -17.14 0.30 11.32
C ARG A 145 -16.90 0.38 12.82
N ALA A 146 -15.71 -0.01 13.29
CA ALA A 146 -15.35 0.10 14.71
C ALA A 146 -15.04 1.53 15.15
N LEU A 147 -14.68 2.41 14.23
CA LEU A 147 -14.30 3.80 14.50
C LEU A 147 -15.48 4.76 14.42
N ILE A 148 -16.57 4.41 13.75
CA ILE A 148 -17.72 5.29 13.51
C ILE A 148 -18.92 4.77 14.31
N THR A 149 -19.49 5.62 15.18
CA THR A 149 -20.58 5.23 16.10
C THR A 149 -21.92 5.01 15.38
N ASP A 150 -22.14 5.73 14.30
CA ASP A 150 -23.37 5.78 13.51
C ASP A 150 -23.20 5.11 12.13
N TYR A 151 -22.26 4.16 12.03
CA TYR A 151 -21.92 3.45 10.79
C TYR A 151 -23.14 2.90 10.05
N ASP A 152 -23.99 2.15 10.75
CA ASP A 152 -25.16 1.50 10.14
C ASP A 152 -26.24 2.52 9.70
N THR A 153 -26.15 3.78 10.15
CA THR A 153 -27.05 4.87 9.72
C THR A 153 -26.51 5.55 8.46
N ILE A 154 -25.19 5.72 8.35
CA ILE A 154 -24.53 6.37 7.20
C ILE A 154 -24.61 5.49 5.94
N TRP A 155 -24.45 4.17 6.10
CA TRP A 155 -24.41 3.20 4.99
C TRP A 155 -25.68 2.35 4.85
N LYS A 156 -26.80 2.83 5.39
CA LYS A 156 -28.14 2.30 5.08
C LYS A 156 -28.54 2.55 3.63
#